data_AF-B0EUT3-F1
#
_entry.id   AF-B0EUT3-F1
#
_cell.length_a   1.000
_cell.length_b   1.000
_cell.length_c   1.000
_cell.angle_alpha   90.00
_cell.angle_beta   90.00
_cell.angle_gamma   90.00
#
_symmetry.space_group_name_H-M   'P 1'
#
loop_
_entity.id
_entity.type
_entity.pdbx_description
1 polymer ?
#
loop_
_entity_poly.entity_id
_entity_poly.type
_entity_poly.pdbx_seq_one_letter_code
_entity_poly.pdbx_strand_id
1 'polypeptide(L)'
;MTSREDLVYLSKLAEQSERYEEMVQYMKQVAEMGTELSVEERNLISVAYKNVVGSRRASWRIISSLEQKEQAKGNTQRVELIKTLLLNSC
;
A
#
# COMPACT_ATOMS: atom_id res chain seq x y z
N MET A 1 9.43 -9.93 -22.68
CA MET A 1 8.83 -10.38 -21.41
C MET A 1 9.88 -10.18 -20.35
N THR A 2 9.58 -9.42 -19.30
CA THR A 2 10.45 -9.30 -18.12
C THR A 2 10.52 -10.67 -17.46
N SER A 3 11.72 -11.19 -17.20
CA SER A 3 11.85 -12.53 -16.61
C SER A 3 11.39 -12.52 -15.14
N ARG A 4 11.10 -13.70 -14.60
CA ARG A 4 10.78 -13.84 -13.16
C ARG A 4 11.90 -13.28 -12.28
N GLU A 5 13.15 -13.58 -12.65
CA GLU A 5 14.34 -13.13 -11.94
C GLU A 5 14.46 -11.60 -11.96
N ASP A 6 14.17 -10.98 -13.10
CA ASP A 6 14.15 -9.51 -13.23
C ASP A 6 13.07 -8.90 -12.33
N LEU A 7 11.86 -9.48 -12.26
CA LEU A 7 10.79 -8.99 -11.40
C LEU A 7 11.14 -9.10 -9.91
N VAL A 8 11.75 -10.21 -9.51
CA VAL A 8 12.23 -10.40 -8.13
C VAL A 8 13.36 -9.41 -7.81
N TYR A 9 14.27 -9.17 -8.76
CA TYR A 9 15.34 -8.17 -8.60
C TYR A 9 14.78 -6.75 -8.48
N LEU A 10 13.84 -6.37 -9.34
CA LEU A 10 13.15 -5.08 -9.27
C LEU A 10 12.35 -4.92 -7.97
N SER A 11 11.71 -5.97 -7.48
CA SER A 11 11.05 -5.97 -6.18
C SER A 11 12.02 -5.68 -5.03
N LYS A 12 13.21 -6.28 -5.05
CA LYS A 12 14.25 -6.01 -4.04
C LYS A 12 14.75 -4.57 -4.13
N LEU A 13 14.92 -4.03 -5.33
CA LEU A 13 15.31 -2.62 -5.51
C LEU A 13 14.21 -1.66 -5.03
N ALA A 14 12.95 -1.98 -5.29
CA ALA A 14 11.79 -1.24 -4.80
C ALA A 14 11.72 -1.27 -3.25
N GLU A 15 12.02 -2.41 -2.64
CA GLU A 15 12.12 -2.53 -1.18
C GLU A 15 13.20 -1.61 -0.59
N GLN A 16 14.41 -1.60 -1.17
CA GLN A 16 15.52 -0.75 -0.71
C GLN A 16 15.25 0.76 -0.88
N SER A 17 14.30 1.12 -1.74
CA SER A 17 13.90 2.51 -1.98
C SER A 17 12.57 2.87 -1.32
N GLU A 18 12.01 1.97 -0.50
CA GLU A 18 10.71 2.12 0.17
C GLU A 18 9.52 2.35 -0.79
N ARG A 19 9.68 1.96 -2.07
CA ARG A 19 8.65 2.09 -3.12
C ARG A 19 7.73 0.87 -3.13
N TYR A 20 7.01 0.65 -2.03
CA TYR A 20 6.23 -0.57 -1.81
C TYR A 20 5.05 -0.74 -2.78
N GLU A 21 4.49 0.33 -3.34
CA GLU A 21 3.43 0.22 -4.35
C GLU A 21 3.93 -0.44 -5.63
N GLU A 22 5.14 -0.11 -6.07
CA GLU A 22 5.80 -0.78 -7.20
C GLU A 22 6.24 -2.19 -6.87
N MET A 23 6.73 -2.41 -5.65
CA MET A 23 7.04 -3.75 -5.14
C MET A 23 5.82 -4.68 -5.26
N VAL A 24 4.62 -4.18 -4.92
CA VAL A 24 3.37 -4.93 -5.11
C VAL A 24 3.10 -5.23 -6.59
N GLN A 25 3.35 -4.29 -7.51
CA GLN A 25 3.16 -4.54 -8.95
C GLN A 25 4.10 -5.62 -9.48
N TYR A 26 5.37 -5.60 -9.09
CA TYR A 26 6.35 -6.61 -9.53
C TYR A 26 6.01 -7.99 -8.96
N MET A 27 5.73 -8.08 -7.66
CA MET A 27 5.42 -9.36 -7.02
C MET A 27 4.05 -9.93 -7.41
N LYS A 28 3.11 -9.07 -7.81
CA LYS A 28 1.84 -9.50 -8.43
C LYS A 28 2.09 -10.19 -9.76
N GLN A 29 2.94 -9.62 -10.62
CA GLN A 29 3.30 -10.27 -11.89
C GLN A 29 3.98 -11.63 -11.66
N VAL A 30 4.86 -11.75 -10.65
CA VAL A 30 5.47 -13.04 -10.28
C VAL A 30 4.42 -14.07 -9.85
N ALA A 31 3.40 -13.66 -9.09
CA ALA A 31 2.31 -14.54 -8.68
C ALA A 31 1.40 -14.95 -9.86
N GLU A 32 1.20 -14.07 -10.83
CA GLU A 32 0.38 -14.33 -12.03
C GLU A 32 1.07 -15.25 -13.04
N MET A 33 2.37 -15.52 -12.91
CA MET A 33 3.10 -16.48 -13.75
C MET A 33 2.70 -17.95 -13.52
N GLY A 34 1.88 -18.25 -12.51
CA GLY A 34 1.21 -19.55 -12.37
C GLY A 34 2.09 -20.72 -11.92
N THR A 35 3.35 -20.47 -11.55
CA THR A 35 4.23 -21.49 -10.95
C THR A 35 4.25 -21.34 -9.43
N GLU A 36 4.64 -22.41 -8.74
CA GLU A 36 4.78 -22.38 -7.29
C GLU A 36 5.79 -21.31 -6.84
N LEU A 37 5.40 -20.54 -5.82
CA LEU A 37 6.22 -19.47 -5.26
C LEU A 37 7.25 -20.04 -4.29
N SER A 38 8.48 -19.59 -4.39
CA SER A 38 9.52 -19.91 -3.41
C SER A 38 9.21 -19.25 -2.05
N VAL A 39 9.89 -19.71 -0.99
CA VAL A 39 9.77 -19.08 0.34
C VAL A 39 10.17 -17.60 0.29
N GLU A 40 11.20 -17.27 -0.48
CA GLU A 40 11.65 -15.89 -0.67
C GLU A 40 10.59 -15.03 -1.37
N GLU A 41 10.00 -15.53 -2.45
CA GLU A 41 8.96 -14.79 -3.20
C GLU A 41 7.71 -14.56 -2.35
N ARG A 42 7.28 -15.56 -1.56
CA ARG A 42 6.17 -15.39 -0.61
C ARG A 42 6.47 -14.33 0.45
N ASN A 43 7.70 -14.28 0.95
CA ASN A 43 8.12 -13.25 1.90
C ASN A 43 8.10 -11.87 1.26
N LEU A 44 8.61 -11.72 0.04
CA LEU A 44 8.59 -10.45 -0.70
C LEU A 44 7.15 -9.96 -0.95
N ILE A 45 6.23 -10.85 -1.36
CA ILE A 45 4.80 -10.53 -1.47
C ILE A 45 4.26 -10.02 -0.13
N SER A 46 4.55 -10.74 0.96
CA SER A 46 4.08 -10.39 2.30
C SER A 46 4.58 -9.01 2.74
N VAL A 47 5.86 -8.72 2.52
CA VAL A 47 6.49 -7.43 2.83
C VAL A 47 5.86 -6.31 2.02
N ALA A 48 5.69 -6.50 0.70
CA ALA A 48 5.12 -5.51 -0.19
C ALA A 48 3.71 -5.08 0.26
N TYR A 49 2.80 -6.04 0.41
CA TYR A 49 1.42 -5.76 0.81
C TYR A 49 1.32 -5.25 2.25
N LYS A 50 2.11 -5.80 3.19
CA LYS A 50 2.12 -5.33 4.59
C LYS A 50 2.46 -3.84 4.69
N ASN A 51 3.43 -3.37 3.91
CA ASN A 51 3.86 -1.98 3.93
C ASN A 51 2.83 -1.04 3.26
N VAL A 52 2.30 -1.41 2.08
CA VAL A 52 1.26 -0.60 1.42
C VAL A 52 0.02 -0.46 2.31
N VAL A 53 -0.51 -1.58 2.83
CA VAL A 53 -1.67 -1.54 3.73
C VAL A 53 -1.32 -0.86 5.05
N GLY A 54 -0.10 -1.05 5.56
CA GLY A 54 0.40 -0.38 6.76
C GLY A 54 0.37 1.14 6.65
N SER A 55 0.88 1.67 5.54
CA SER A 55 0.85 3.10 5.23
C SER A 55 -0.59 3.61 5.13
N ARG A 56 -1.46 2.92 4.38
CA ARG A 56 -2.89 3.29 4.26
C ARG A 56 -3.62 3.29 5.60
N ARG A 57 -3.38 2.31 6.48
CA ARG A 57 -3.95 2.29 7.84
C ARG A 57 -3.42 3.42 8.72
N ALA A 58 -2.16 3.82 8.56
CA ALA A 58 -1.61 4.97 9.28
C ALA A 58 -2.27 6.27 8.84
N SER A 59 -2.38 6.49 7.52
CA SER A 59 -3.10 7.61 6.94
C SER A 59 -4.56 7.66 7.39
N TRP A 60 -5.26 6.52 7.33
CA TRP A 60 -6.64 6.40 7.81
C TRP A 60 -6.79 6.84 9.28
N ARG A 61 -5.94 6.32 10.19
CA ARG A 61 -5.99 6.69 11.61
C ARG A 61 -5.81 8.19 11.82
N ILE A 62 -4.89 8.81 11.10
CA ILE A 62 -4.63 10.26 11.18
C ILE A 62 -5.87 11.02 10.71
N ILE A 63 -6.40 10.67 9.53
CA ILE A 63 -7.53 11.38 8.94
C ILE A 63 -8.80 11.21 9.80
N SER A 64 -9.11 10.00 10.30
CA SER A 64 -10.23 9.81 11.24
C SER A 64 -10.06 10.61 12.53
N SER A 65 -8.83 10.75 13.02
CA SER A 65 -8.57 11.58 14.22
C SER A 65 -8.79 13.08 13.94
N LEU A 66 -8.47 13.53 12.73
CA LEU A 66 -8.74 14.90 12.26
C LEU A 66 -10.23 15.16 12.08
N GLU A 67 -10.96 14.21 11.50
CA GLU A 67 -12.41 14.26 11.36
C GLU A 67 -13.09 14.47 12.71
N GLN A 68 -12.75 13.65 13.70
CA GLN A 68 -13.30 13.75 15.05
C GLN A 68 -13.01 15.11 15.71
N LYS A 69 -11.80 15.65 15.51
CA LYS A 69 -11.42 16.97 16.03
C LYS A 69 -12.21 18.10 15.40
N GLU A 70 -12.43 18.08 14.08
CA GLU A 70 -13.20 19.13 13.40
C GLU A 70 -14.71 18.98 13.66
N GLN A 71 -15.20 17.75 13.81
CA GLN A 71 -16.57 17.46 14.24
C GLN A 71 -16.84 18.04 15.63
N ALA A 72 -15.92 17.88 16.58
CA ALA A 72 -16.04 18.45 17.93
C ALA A 72 -16.04 19.99 17.95
N LYS A 73 -15.46 20.63 16.94
CA LYS A 73 -15.50 22.10 16.76
C LYS A 73 -16.74 22.60 16.03
N GLY A 74 -17.59 21.70 15.53
CA GLY A 74 -18.78 22.05 14.73
C GLY A 74 -18.48 22.49 13.29
N ASN A 75 -17.27 22.25 12.77
CA ASN A 75 -16.87 22.64 11.42
C ASN A 75 -17.36 21.64 10.36
N THR A 76 -18.67 21.65 10.08
CA THR A 76 -19.33 20.73 9.13
C THR A 76 -18.71 20.74 7.72
N GLN A 77 -18.32 21.91 7.21
CA GLN A 77 -17.66 22.02 5.89
C GLN A 77 -16.31 21.28 5.82
N ARG A 78 -15.50 21.37 6.88
CA ARG A 78 -14.20 20.70 6.93
C ARG A 78 -14.33 19.20 7.11
N VAL A 79 -15.33 18.77 7.89
CA VAL A 79 -15.66 17.35 8.05
C VAL A 79 -16.05 16.74 6.69
N GLU A 80 -16.85 17.43 5.88
CA GLU A 80 -17.24 16.94 4.56
C GLU A 80 -16.06 16.81 3.60
N LEU A 81 -15.14 17.78 3.62
CA LEU A 81 -13.90 17.71 2.84
C LEU A 81 -13.03 16.52 3.28
N ILE A 82 -12.94 16.27 4.60
CA ILE A 82 -12.18 15.14 5.16
C ILE A 82 -12.80 13.80 4.74
N LYS A 83 -14.13 13.67 4.76
CA LYS A 83 -14.83 12.45 4.31
C LYS A 83 -14.60 12.16 2.83
N THR A 84 -14.57 13.21 1.99
CA THR A 84 -14.26 13.08 0.57
C THR A 84 -12.84 12.53 0.36
N LEU A 85 -11.87 12.98 1.17
CA LEU A 85 -10.50 12.46 1.12
C LEU A 85 -10.42 10.97 1.51
N LEU A 86 -11.19 10.55 2.52
CA LEU A 86 -11.27 9.16 2.98
C LEU A 86 -11.81 8.21 1.91
N LEU A 87 -12.86 8.62 1.17
CA LEU A 87 -13.46 7.83 0.10
C LEU A 87 -12.50 7.56 -1.08
N ASN A 88 -11.60 8.50 -1.37
CA ASN A 88 -10.66 8.38 -2.49
C ASN A 88 -9.33 7.68 -2.12
N SER A 89 -9.09 7.44 -0.82
CA SER A 89 -7.82 6.87 -0.32
C SER A 89 -7.90 5.37 0.02
N CYS A 90 -9.11 4.83 0.14
CA CYS A 90 -9.41 3.40 0.32
C CYS A 90 -9.64 2.72 -1.02
#